data_AF-Q0W2F5-F1
#
_entry.id   AF-Q0W2F5-F1
#
_cell.length_a   1.000
_cell.length_b   1.000
_cell.length_c   1.000
_cell.angle_alpha   90.00
_cell.angle_beta   90.00
_cell.angle_gamma   90.00
#
_symmetry.space_group_name_H-M   'P 1'
#
loop_
_entity.id
_entity.type
_entity.pdbx_description
1 polymer ?
#
loop_
_entity_poly.entity_id
_entity_poly.type
_entity_poly.pdbx_seq_one_letter_code
_entity_poly.pdbx_strand_id
1 'polypeptide(L)' 'MQPWKVEALVSVDERGQMVLPKDLRDRAGIKPGDKLAIVSWEKDGSICCMSLVKADALAGMVKDMLGPMVKELDPE' A
#
# COMPACT_ATOMS: atom_id res chain seq x y z
N MET A 1 -12.26 -19.58 1.64
CA MET A 1 -12.43 -18.13 1.40
C MET A 1 -11.14 -17.63 0.76
N GLN A 2 -11.20 -17.01 -0.42
CA GLN A 2 -9.97 -16.51 -1.07
C GLN A 2 -9.60 -15.13 -0.51
N PRO A 3 -8.35 -14.91 -0.10
CA PRO A 3 -7.93 -13.64 0.52
C PRO A 3 -7.66 -12.52 -0.52
N TRP A 4 -7.87 -12.77 -1.82
CA TRP A 4 -7.60 -11.82 -2.89
C TRP A 4 -8.63 -11.92 -4.01
N LYS A 5 -8.83 -10.80 -4.72
CA LYS A 5 -9.74 -10.67 -5.87
C LYS A 5 -9.23 -9.57 -6.81
N VAL A 6 -9.34 -9.76 -8.12
CA VAL A 6 -9.16 -8.68 -9.10
C VAL A 6 -10.41 -7.80 -9.09
N GLU A 7 -10.27 -6.55 -8.66
CA GLU A 7 -11.41 -5.63 -8.49
C GLU A 7 -11.73 -4.85 -9.77
N ALA A 8 -10.72 -4.51 -10.57
CA ALA A 8 -10.88 -3.85 -11.86
C ALA A 8 -9.59 -3.94 -12.68
N LEU A 9 -9.72 -3.76 -13.99
CA LEU A 9 -8.63 -3.36 -14.87
C LEU A 9 -8.73 -1.85 -15.06
N VAL A 10 -7.65 -1.13 -14.76
CA VAL A 10 -7.58 0.34 -14.91
C VAL A 10 -6.46 0.69 -15.87
N SER A 11 -6.69 1.69 -16.71
CA SER A 11 -5.66 2.25 -17.58
C SER A 11 -4.89 3.34 -16.84
N VAL A 12 -3.62 3.51 -17.22
CA VAL A 12 -2.81 4.66 -16.84
C VAL A 12 -2.95 5.70 -17.95
N ASP A 13 -3.30 6.93 -17.61
CA ASP A 13 -3.42 8.01 -18.60
C ASP A 13 -2.05 8.57 -19.02
N GLU A 14 -2.05 9.53 -19.95
CA GLU A 14 -0.83 10.17 -20.48
C GLU A 14 0.00 10.90 -19.40
N ARG A 15 -0.62 11.23 -18.27
CA ARG A 15 0.03 11.89 -17.13
C ARG A 15 0.53 10.87 -16.09
N GLY A 16 0.39 9.57 -16.36
CA GLY A 16 0.78 8.51 -15.44
C GLY A 16 -0.24 8.27 -14.32
N GLN A 17 -1.48 8.78 -14.43
CA GLN A 17 -2.48 8.67 -13.37
C GLN A 17 -3.37 7.44 -13.57
N MET A 18 -3.76 6.81 -12.45
CA MET A 18 -4.80 5.78 -12.41
C MET A 18 -6.03 6.31 -11.67
N VAL A 19 -7.22 6.00 -12.21
CA VAL A 19 -8.49 6.31 -11.54
C VAL A 19 -9.01 5.06 -10.86
N LEU A 20 -9.01 5.06 -9.53
CA LEU A 20 -9.60 3.97 -8.76
C LEU A 20 -11.14 4.00 -8.91
N PRO A 21 -11.79 2.85 -9.20
CA PRO A 21 -13.24 2.75 -9.22
C PRO A 21 -13.87 3.24 -7.91
N LYS A 22 -15.02 3.91 -8.02
CA LYS A 22 -15.71 4.49 -6.85
C LYS A 22 -15.96 3.44 -5.77
N ASP A 23 -16.58 2.33 -6.14
CA ASP A 23 -16.94 1.27 -5.19
C ASP A 23 -15.72 0.64 -4.48
N LEU A 24 -14.57 0.59 -5.15
CA LEU A 24 -13.33 0.12 -4.53
C LEU A 24 -12.80 1.15 -3.53
N ARG A 25 -12.78 2.45 -3.89
CA ARG A 25 -12.37 3.52 -2.97
C ARG A 25 -13.23 3.59 -1.73
N ASP A 26 -14.55 3.49 -1.91
CA ASP A 26 -15.53 3.57 -0.82
C ASP A 26 -15.34 2.40 0.16
N ARG A 27 -15.19 1.17 -0.35
CA ARG A 27 -14.92 -0.02 0.49
C ARG A 27 -13.55 0.02 1.17
N ALA A 28 -12.53 0.54 0.49
CA ALA A 28 -11.18 0.67 1.04
C ALA A 28 -11.01 1.91 1.96
N GLY A 29 -12.04 2.76 2.08
CA GLY A 29 -11.99 3.99 2.86
C GLY A 29 -10.89 4.95 2.39
N ILE A 30 -10.72 5.08 1.07
CA ILE A 30 -9.75 6.00 0.43
C ILE A 30 -10.48 7.30 0.09
N LYS A 31 -9.99 8.41 0.65
CA LYS A 31 -10.55 9.75 0.48
C LYS A 31 -9.60 10.67 -0.28
N PRO A 32 -10.10 11.78 -0.87
CA PRO A 32 -9.22 12.81 -1.43
C PRO A 32 -8.20 13.30 -0.39
N GLY A 33 -6.93 13.35 -0.78
CA GLY A 33 -5.82 13.74 0.09
C GLY A 33 -5.15 12.58 0.84
N ASP A 34 -5.76 11.39 0.88
CA ASP A 34 -5.11 10.19 1.42
C ASP A 34 -3.86 9.84 0.60
N LYS A 35 -2.82 9.38 1.30
CA LYS A 35 -1.57 8.93 0.69
C LYS A 35 -1.51 7.40 0.69
N LEU A 36 -1.06 6.85 -0.43
CA LEU A 36 -0.74 5.44 -0.58
C LEU A 36 0.78 5.30 -0.75
N ALA A 37 1.38 4.40 0.01
CA ALA A 37 2.73 3.93 -0.24
C ALA A 37 2.71 2.97 -1.44
N ILE A 38 3.60 3.22 -2.40
CA ILE A 38 3.86 2.32 -3.52
C ILE A 38 5.07 1.47 -3.14
N VAL A 39 4.91 0.16 -3.13
CA VAL A 39 5.98 -0.80 -2.87
C VAL A 39 6.19 -1.61 -4.15
N SER A 40 7.33 -1.45 -4.81
CA SER A 40 7.69 -2.22 -5.99
C SER A 40 8.30 -3.56 -5.61
N TRP A 41 7.99 -4.57 -6.42
CA TRP A 41 8.68 -5.85 -6.38
C TRP A 41 9.52 -6.01 -7.65
N GLU A 42 10.76 -6.44 -7.49
CA GLU A 42 11.67 -6.67 -8.60
C GLU A 42 11.88 -8.16 -8.84
N LYS A 43 12.02 -8.50 -10.13
CA LYS A 43 12.43 -9.81 -10.59
C LYS A 43 13.35 -9.63 -11.80
N ASP A 44 14.51 -10.29 -11.75
CA ASP A 44 15.51 -10.28 -12.82
C ASP A 44 15.93 -8.86 -13.26
N GLY A 45 16.04 -7.93 -12.31
CA GLY A 45 16.43 -6.53 -12.56
C GLY A 45 15.32 -5.64 -13.13
N SER A 46 14.07 -6.13 -13.15
CA SER A 46 12.91 -5.36 -13.62
C SER A 46 11.79 -5.35 -12.58
N ILE A 47 11.06 -4.24 -12.49
CA ILE A 47 9.86 -4.17 -11.64
C ILE A 47 8.78 -5.05 -12.26
N CYS A 48 8.35 -6.10 -11.55
CA CYS A 48 7.34 -7.03 -12.04
C CYS A 48 5.93 -6.64 -11.58
N CYS A 49 5.80 -6.08 -10.38
CA CYS A 49 4.53 -5.62 -9.84
C CYS A 49 4.76 -4.56 -8.76
N MET A 50 3.67 -3.90 -8.37
CA MET A 50 3.66 -2.96 -7.27
C MET A 50 2.42 -3.15 -6.41
N SER A 51 2.59 -2.98 -5.10
CA SER A 51 1.52 -2.95 -4.12
C SER A 51 1.24 -1.52 -3.67
N LEU A 52 -0.02 -1.21 -3.46
CA LEU A 52 -0.49 0.08 -2.93
C LEU A 52 -1.01 -0.14 -1.51
N VAL A 53 -0.42 0.53 -0.53
CA VAL A 53 -0.78 0.39 0.89
C VAL A 53 -1.14 1.76 1.45
N LYS A 54 -2.21 1.89 2.23
CA LYS A 54 -2.50 3.17 2.89
C LYS A 54 -1.36 3.54 3.85
N ALA A 55 -0.95 4.81 3.83
CA ALA A 55 0.21 5.27 4.60
C ALA A 55 0.01 5.10 6.12
N ASP A 56 -1.22 5.23 6.62
CA ASP A 56 -1.57 5.00 8.03
C ASP A 56 -1.39 3.53 8.43
N ALA A 57 -1.81 2.59 7.58
CA ALA A 57 -1.60 1.16 7.79
C ALA A 57 -0.11 0.80 7.77
N LEU A 58 0.68 1.43 6.89
CA LEU A 58 2.13 1.23 6.84
C LEU A 58 2.81 1.69 8.12
N ALA A 59 2.43 2.85 8.67
CA ALA A 59 2.96 3.34 9.94
C ALA A 59 2.68 2.37 11.10
N GLY A 60 1.50 1.76 11.13
CA GLY A 60 1.16 0.68 12.07
C GLY A 60 2.10 -0.51 11.94
N MET A 61 2.30 -1.03 10.73
CA MET A 61 3.19 -2.17 10.48
C MET A 61 4.64 -1.89 10.89
N VAL A 62 5.16 -0.69 10.59
CA VAL A 62 6.52 -0.29 10.99
C VAL A 62 6.63 -0.19 12.50
N LYS A 63 5.62 0.36 13.17
CA LYS A 63 5.58 0.45 14.64
C LYS A 63 5.56 -0.95 15.28
N ASP A 64 4.77 -1.88 14.75
CA ASP A 64 4.69 -3.24 15.28
C ASP A 64 6.00 -4.01 15.05
N MET A 65 6.68 -3.77 13.93
CA MET A 65 7.97 -4.41 13.62
C MET A 65 9.13 -3.83 14.43
N LEU A 66 9.27 -2.50 14.50
CA LEU A 66 10.41 -1.84 15.15
C LEU A 66 10.18 -1.59 16.65
N GLY A 67 8.93 -1.55 17.10
CA GLY A 67 8.55 -1.27 18.49
C GLY A 67 9.25 -2.18 19.51
N PRO A 68 9.35 -3.50 19.29
CA PRO A 68 10.11 -4.40 20.16
C PRO A 68 11.61 -4.07 20.20
N MET A 69 12.24 -3.78 19.06
CA MET A 69 13.68 -3.47 18.98
C MET A 69 14.02 -2.14 19.66
N VAL A 70 13.16 -1.13 19.54
CA VAL A 70 13.36 0.17 20.21
C VAL A 70 13.26 0.03 21.73
N LYS A 71 12.37 -0.84 22.24
CA LYS A 71 12.27 -1.13 23.67
C LYS A 71 13.49 -1.84 24.24
N GLU A 72 14.18 -2.65 23.44
CA GLU A 72 15.42 -3.32 23.86
C GLU A 72 16.62 -2.36 23.91
N LEU A 73 16.58 -1.27 23.15
CA LEU A 73 17.65 -0.26 23.06
C LEU A 73 17.54 0.86 24.10
N ASP A 74 16.39 0.98 24.76
CA ASP A 74 16.14 1.91 25.87
C ASP A 74 15.57 1.16 27.09
N PRO A 75 16.40 0.34 27.77
CA PRO A 75 16.00 -0.31 29.00
C PRO A 75 16.03 0.75 30.12
N GLU A 76 14.86 1.20 30.57
CA GLU A 76 14.74 1.75 31.93
C GLU A 76 15.15 0.69 32.98
#